data_AF-A0A0L8JYH8-F1
#
_entry.id   AF-A0A0L8JYH8-F1
#
_cell.length_a   1.000
_cell.length_b   1.000
_cell.length_c   1.000
_cell.angle_alpha   90.00
_cell.angle_beta   90.00
_cell.angle_gamma   90.00
#
_symmetry.space_group_name_H-M   'P 1'
#
loop_
_entity.id
_entity.type
_entity.pdbx_description
1 polymer ?
#
loop_
_entity_poly.entity_id
_entity_poly.type
_entity_poly.pdbx_seq_one_letter_code
_entity_poly.pdbx_strand_id
1 'polypeptide(L)' 'ISQAGGTPLLVALEDDKGARVLGVIHLKDVVKEGMRERFDELRRMGIKTIMITGDNPLTAKAIAEEAGVDDFL' A
#
# COMPACT_ATOMS: atom_id res chain seq x y z
N ILE A 1 4.32 8.04 -8.22
CA ILE A 1 4.30 6.62 -7.80
C ILE A 1 3.59 6.50 -6.45
N SER A 2 4.15 7.02 -5.35
CA SER A 2 3.51 6.96 -4.02
C SER A 2 2.15 7.67 -3.92
N GLN A 3 1.98 8.85 -4.54
CA GLN A 3 0.67 9.54 -4.57
C GLN A 3 -0.43 8.76 -5.29
N ALA A 4 -0.09 7.79 -6.14
CA ALA A 4 -1.04 6.96 -6.87
C ALA A 4 -1.32 5.63 -6.15
N GLY A 5 -0.89 5.46 -4.89
CA GLY A 5 -1.02 4.20 -4.16
C GLY A 5 0.02 3.15 -4.54
N GLY A 6 1.12 3.56 -5.18
CA GLY A 6 2.18 2.66 -5.61
C GLY A 6 3.39 2.65 -4.69
N THR A 7 3.95 1.48 -4.42
CA THR A 7 5.24 1.33 -3.74
C THR A 7 6.37 1.42 -4.77
N PRO A 8 7.24 2.45 -4.70
CA PRO A 8 8.37 2.58 -5.62
C PRO A 8 9.51 1.64 -5.20
N LEU A 9 9.92 0.75 -6.09
CA LEU A 9 11.11 -0.08 -5.90
C LEU A 9 12.24 0.45 -6.77
N LEU A 10 13.31 0.95 -6.14
CA LEU A 10 14.50 1.42 -6.85
C LEU A 10 15.31 0.22 -7.35
N VAL A 11 15.70 0.27 -8.61
CA VAL A 11 16.63 -0.69 -9.19
C VAL A 11 17.96 0.02 -9.36
N ALA A 12 19.02 -0.52 -8.75
CA ALA A 12 20.38 -0.03 -8.88
C ALA A 12 21.32 -1.16 -9.26
N LEU A 13 22.38 -0.82 -10.00
CA LEU A 13 23.50 -1.70 -10.26
C LEU A 13 24.68 -1.22 -9.44
N GLU A 14 25.29 -2.12 -8.68
CA GLU A 14 26.53 -1.85 -7.97
C GLU A 14 27.71 -2.35 -8.81
N ASP A 15 28.67 -1.46 -9.05
CA ASP A 15 29.94 -1.77 -9.73
C ASP A 15 31.14 -1.23 -8.93
N ASP A 16 32.33 -1.29 -9.52
CA ASP A 16 33.59 -0.82 -8.93
C ASP A 16 33.60 0.69 -8.58
N LYS A 17 32.63 1.46 -9.09
CA LYS A 17 32.45 2.89 -8.83
C LYS A 17 31.30 3.17 -7.84
N GLY A 18 30.63 2.14 -7.34
CA GLY A 18 29.53 2.22 -6.37
C GLY A 18 28.15 1.97 -6.98
N ALA A 19 27.10 2.29 -6.22
CA ALA A 19 25.72 2.06 -6.64
C ALA A 19 25.23 3.12 -7.65
N ARG A 20 24.82 2.69 -8.84
CA ARG A 20 24.18 3.51 -9.88
C ARG A 20 22.72 3.13 -10.05
N VAL A 21 21.82 4.09 -9.82
CA VAL A 21 20.38 3.91 -10.04
C VAL A 21 20.10 3.71 -11.54
N LEU A 22 19.39 2.62 -11.86
CA LEU A 22 18.97 2.25 -13.21
C LEU A 22 17.54 2.68 -13.52
N GLY A 23 16.67 2.73 -12.51
CA GLY A 23 15.26 3.09 -12.68
C GLY A 23 14.41 2.77 -11.47
N VAL A 24 13.09 2.86 -11.66
CA VAL A 24 12.08 2.57 -10.63
C VAL A 24 11.03 1.64 -11.18
N ILE A 25 10.69 0.60 -10.41
CA ILE A 25 9.53 -0.26 -10.64
C ILE A 25 8.37 0.28 -9.81
N HIS A 26 7.23 0.49 -10.46
CA HIS A 26 5.98 0.82 -9.80
C HIS A 26 5.23 -0.46 -9.43
N LEU A 27 5.13 -0.76 -8.14
CA LEU A 27 4.30 -1.85 -7.62
C LEU A 27 3.00 -1.26 -7.06
N LYS A 28 1.84 -1.84 -7.40
CA LYS A 28 0.55 -1.49 -6.79
C LYS A 28 -0.06 -2.74 -6.18
N ASP A 29 -0.46 -2.65 -4.91
CA ASP A 29 -1.28 -3.69 -4.29
C ASP A 29 -2.72 -3.59 -4.75
N VAL A 30 -3.27 -4.72 -5.17
CA VAL A 30 -4.66 -4.84 -5.62
C VAL A 30 -5.49 -5.30 -4.44
N VAL A 31 -6.47 -4.49 -4.05
CA VAL A 31 -7.45 -4.90 -3.05
C VAL A 31 -8.31 -6.02 -3.64
N LYS A 32 -8.47 -7.12 -2.90
CA LYS A 32 -9.33 -8.23 -3.32
C LYS A 32 -10.77 -7.75 -3.48
N GLU A 33 -11.46 -8.29 -4.49
CA GLU A 33 -12.87 -8.01 -4.71
C GLU A 33 -13.73 -8.35 -3.47
N GLY A 34 -14.68 -7.48 -3.17
CA GLY A 34 -15.59 -7.61 -2.02
C GLY A 34 -14.95 -7.36 -0.65
N MET A 35 -13.70 -6.87 -0.56
CA MET A 35 -13.10 -6.55 0.75
C MET A 35 -13.83 -5.41 1.47
N ARG A 36 -14.28 -4.38 0.73
CA ARG A 36 -15.06 -3.28 1.30
C ARG A 36 -16.32 -3.78 1.98
N GLU A 37 -17.08 -4.64 1.32
CA GLU A 37 -18.33 -5.21 1.85
C GLU A 37 -18.07 -6.01 3.13
N ARG A 38 -16.99 -6.79 3.17
CA ARG A 38 -16.57 -7.54 4.38
C ARG A 38 -16.23 -6.60 5.54
N PHE A 39 -15.49 -5.52 5.29
CA PHE A 39 -15.20 -4.54 6.33
C PHE A 39 -16.45 -3.82 6.82
N ASP A 40 -17.41 -3.55 5.93
CA ASP A 40 -18.69 -2.98 6.32
C ASP A 40 -19.54 -3.92 7.18
N GLU A 41 -19.53 -5.23 6.91
CA GLU A 41 -20.14 -6.23 7.78
C GLU A 41 -19.51 -6.25 9.17
N LEU A 42 -18.18 -6.24 9.25
CA LEU A 42 -17.46 -6.16 10.52
C LEU A 42 -17.81 -4.88 11.29
N ARG A 43 -17.93 -3.75 10.59
CA ARG A 43 -18.35 -2.47 11.19
C ARG A 43 -19.76 -2.56 11.76
N ARG A 44 -20.70 -3.21 11.06
CA ARG A 44 -22.08 -3.45 11.55
C ARG A 44 -22.12 -4.35 12.78
N MET A 45 -21.13 -5.23 12.94
CA MET A 45 -20.95 -6.05 14.14
C MET A 45 -20.28 -5.29 15.30
N GLY A 46 -19.90 -4.02 15.11
CA GLY A 46 -19.19 -3.21 16.10
C GLY A 46 -17.70 -3.49 16.18
N ILE A 47 -17.12 -4.16 15.17
CA ILE A 47 -15.70 -4.48 15.12
C ILE A 47 -14.97 -3.38 14.34
N LYS A 48 -14.00 -2.72 14.98
CA LYS A 48 -13.11 -1.73 14.32
C LYS A 48 -11.93 -2.46 13.67
N THR A 49 -11.65 -2.13 12.41
CA THR A 49 -10.56 -2.71 11.62
C THR A 49 -9.43 -1.72 11.40
N ILE A 50 -8.20 -2.12 11.72
CA ILE A 50 -7.00 -1.31 11.56
C ILE A 50 -6.02 -2.05 10.66
N MET A 51 -5.57 -1.38 9.60
CA MET A 51 -4.53 -1.88 8.71
C MET A 51 -3.15 -1.57 9.30
N ILE A 52 -2.27 -2.56 9.36
CA ILE A 52 -0.86 -2.39 9.77
C ILE A 52 0.00 -2.62 8.53
N THR A 53 0.77 -1.62 8.11
CA THR A 53 1.67 -1.76 6.95
C THR A 53 3.01 -1.06 7.16
N GLY A 54 4.05 -1.57 6.48
CA GLY A 54 5.36 -0.93 6.39
C GLY A 54 5.48 0.03 5.19
N ASP A 55 4.42 0.19 4.41
CA ASP A 55 4.41 1.07 3.24
C ASP A 55 4.54 2.55 3.61
N ASN A 56 4.89 3.34 2.60
CA ASN A 56 4.83 4.80 2.71
C ASN A 56 3.40 5.25 3.07
N PRO A 57 3.21 6.20 4.02
CA PRO A 57 1.89 6.70 4.42
C PRO A 57 0.94 7.09 3.27
N LEU A 58 1.46 7.61 2.16
CA LEU A 58 0.64 7.95 0.99
C LEU A 58 0.06 6.71 0.31
N THR A 59 0.86 5.64 0.22
CA THR A 59 0.45 4.36 -0.35
C THR A 59 -0.55 3.67 0.57
N ALA A 60 -0.25 3.62 1.87
CA ALA A 60 -1.12 3.06 2.89
C ALA A 60 -2.51 3.73 2.88
N LYS A 61 -2.56 5.05 2.80
CA LYS A 61 -3.81 5.80 2.72
C LYS A 61 -4.65 5.42 1.49
N ALA A 62 -4.03 5.34 0.32
CA ALA A 62 -4.75 4.99 -0.92
C ALA A 62 -5.32 3.57 -0.85
N ILE A 63 -4.55 2.61 -0.33
CA ILE A 63 -5.00 1.22 -0.16
C ILE A 63 -6.10 1.13 0.92
N ALA A 64 -5.97 1.86 2.02
CA ALA A 64 -6.96 1.90 3.08
C ALA A 64 -8.31 2.48 2.59
N GLU A 65 -8.27 3.56 1.81
CA GLU A 65 -9.46 4.14 1.18
C GLU A 65 -10.10 3.20 0.16
N GLU A 66 -9.30 2.49 -0.65
CA GLU A 66 -9.76 1.49 -1.62
C GLU A 66 -10.42 0.30 -0.90
N ALA A 67 -9.78 -0.22 0.15
CA ALA A 67 -10.22 -1.38 0.93
C ALA A 67 -11.40 -1.07 1.88
N GLY A 68 -11.51 0.16 2.40
CA GLY A 68 -12.59 0.55 3.31
C GLY A 68 -12.34 0.23 4.79
N VAL A 69 -11.09 0.09 5.22
CA VAL A 69 -10.73 -0.08 6.65
C VAL A 69 -11.01 1.21 7.46
N ASP A 70 -11.13 1.09 8.78
CA ASP A 70 -11.44 2.24 9.65
C ASP A 70 -10.23 3.13 9.95
N ASP A 71 -9.02 2.55 9.95
CA ASP A 71 -7.78 3.24 10.31
C ASP A 71 -6.56 2.50 9.74
N PHE A 72 -5.40 3.16 9.70
CA PHE A 72 -4.12 2.53 9.37
C PHE A 72 -2.97 3.07 10.22
N LEU A 73 -2.00 2.19 10.51
CA LEU A 73 -0.74 2.48 11.21
C LEU A 73 0.45 2.07 10.34
#